data_AF-K8XIA9-F1
#
_entry.id   AF-K8XIA9-F1
#
_cell.length_a   1.000
_cell.length_b   1.000
_cell.length_c   1.000
_cell.angle_alpha   90.00
_cell.angle_beta   90.00
_cell.angle_gamma   90.00
#
_symmetry.space_group_name_H-M   'P 1'
#
loop_
_entity.id
_entity.type
_entity.pdbx_description
1 polymer ?
#
loop_
_entity_poly.entity_id
_entity_poly.type
_entity_poly.pdbx_seq_one_letter_code
_entity_poly.pdbx_strand_id
1 'polypeptide(L)'
;MSETLNDKDAAAAVFAYLGSIESQGRGRTHKTDVPGHLDFSTDKVRGRIVRADSPLTKEQLLPIVRTHTDDNRSGKAVMVFSTADVVIRRRDLSFWPVFHIASDRTVTPINKRAVVVHRRTPEMLAQRRSPRLGDRTEMNGAGASRILGWSLSALLGVLLAIAALTALGATSGAIRTTGILVLVVLGVAAVCIVLSIAEHIGLFRNK
;
A
#
# COMPACT_ATOMS: atom_id res chain seq x y z
N MET A 1 -20.09 -22.11 27.91
CA MET A 1 -19.37 -20.87 28.25
C MET A 1 -18.29 -20.70 27.20
N SER A 2 -18.33 -19.65 26.39
CA SER A 2 -17.28 -19.37 25.39
C SER A 2 -16.04 -18.93 26.14
N GLU A 3 -14.97 -19.72 26.08
CA GLU A 3 -13.68 -19.38 26.68
C GLU A 3 -13.13 -18.15 25.96
N THR A 4 -13.22 -16.98 26.61
CA THR A 4 -12.74 -15.73 26.03
C THR A 4 -11.21 -15.71 26.09
N LEU A 5 -10.59 -15.56 24.92
CA LEU A 5 -9.14 -15.49 24.80
C LEU A 5 -8.58 -14.40 25.70
N ASN A 6 -7.52 -14.69 26.46
CA ASN A 6 -6.84 -13.68 27.29
C ASN A 6 -5.98 -12.73 26.42
N ASP A 7 -5.56 -11.58 26.98
CA ASP A 7 -4.80 -10.55 26.25
C ASP A 7 -3.49 -11.09 25.64
N LYS A 8 -2.80 -11.96 26.38
CA LYS A 8 -1.50 -12.51 25.99
C LYS A 8 -1.65 -13.46 24.80
N ASP A 9 -2.64 -14.32 24.84
CA ASP A 9 -2.95 -15.26 23.78
C ASP A 9 -3.47 -14.54 22.54
N ALA A 10 -4.24 -13.45 22.71
CA ALA A 10 -4.76 -12.67 21.60
C ALA A 10 -3.62 -11.92 20.90
N ALA A 11 -2.71 -11.31 21.67
CA ALA A 11 -1.50 -10.70 21.14
C ALA A 11 -0.60 -11.73 20.45
N ALA A 12 -0.42 -12.91 21.03
CA ALA A 12 0.36 -13.99 20.44
C ALA A 12 -0.24 -14.44 19.10
N ALA A 13 -1.57 -14.61 19.02
CA ALA A 13 -2.27 -14.94 17.79
C ALA A 13 -2.05 -13.88 16.71
N VAL A 14 -2.16 -12.59 17.08
CA VAL A 14 -1.92 -11.47 16.15
C VAL A 14 -0.49 -11.45 15.64
N PHE A 15 0.51 -11.57 16.52
CA PHE A 15 1.90 -11.55 16.08
C PHE A 15 2.28 -12.79 15.25
N ALA A 16 1.76 -13.96 15.60
CA ALA A 16 1.93 -15.17 14.81
C ALA A 16 1.30 -15.01 13.41
N TYR A 17 0.08 -14.48 13.34
CA TYR A 17 -0.60 -14.20 12.09
C TYR A 17 0.18 -13.19 11.23
N LEU A 18 0.55 -12.04 11.80
CA LEU A 18 1.31 -11.02 11.07
C LEU A 18 2.68 -11.56 10.62
N GLY A 19 3.35 -12.36 11.46
CA GLY A 19 4.61 -13.03 11.15
C GLY A 19 4.49 -14.07 10.04
N SER A 20 3.33 -14.75 9.95
CA SER A 20 3.03 -15.66 8.83
C SER A 20 2.85 -14.93 7.51
N ILE A 21 2.50 -13.63 7.55
CA ILE A 21 2.38 -12.77 6.38
C ILE A 21 3.73 -12.28 5.91
N GLU A 22 4.45 -11.67 6.83
CA GLU A 22 5.75 -11.07 6.56
C GLU A 22 6.47 -10.89 7.89
N SER A 23 7.80 -10.90 7.87
CA SER A 23 8.57 -10.53 9.06
C SER A 23 8.19 -9.13 9.54
N GLN A 24 7.73 -9.04 10.78
CA GLN A 24 7.24 -7.82 11.43
C GLN A 24 8.28 -7.13 12.30
N GLY A 25 9.42 -7.78 12.56
CA GLY A 25 10.37 -7.35 13.57
C GLY A 25 9.82 -7.47 14.99
N ARG A 26 10.24 -6.57 15.89
CA ARG A 26 9.89 -6.66 17.32
C ARG A 26 8.47 -6.16 17.58
N GLY A 27 7.57 -7.08 17.93
CA GLY A 27 6.23 -6.75 18.41
C GLY A 27 6.24 -6.18 19.84
N ARG A 28 5.40 -5.18 20.08
CA ARG A 28 5.12 -4.60 21.40
C ARG A 28 3.62 -4.43 21.58
N THR A 29 3.17 -4.59 22.81
CA THR A 29 1.79 -4.34 23.21
C THR A 29 1.74 -3.33 24.34
N HIS A 30 0.70 -2.51 24.35
CA HIS A 30 0.45 -1.48 25.34
C HIS A 30 -1.00 -1.60 25.81
N LYS A 31 -1.20 -1.69 27.12
CA LYS A 31 -2.55 -1.61 27.68
C LYS A 31 -3.11 -0.23 27.43
N THR A 32 -4.39 -0.17 27.12
CA THR A 32 -5.11 1.10 26.99
C THR A 32 -5.95 1.34 28.24
N ASP A 33 -6.44 2.56 28.40
CA ASP A 33 -7.34 2.92 29.50
C ASP A 33 -8.72 2.26 29.36
N VAL A 34 -9.04 1.72 28.18
CA VAL A 34 -10.30 1.02 27.92
C VAL A 34 -10.12 -0.47 28.23
N PRO A 35 -10.91 -1.04 29.16
CA PRO A 35 -10.86 -2.48 29.45
C PRO A 35 -11.07 -3.33 28.20
N GLY A 36 -10.29 -4.40 28.07
CA GLY A 36 -10.35 -5.31 26.92
C GLY A 36 -9.68 -4.77 25.65
N HIS A 37 -9.15 -3.55 25.66
CA HIS A 37 -8.43 -2.99 24.52
C HIS A 37 -6.92 -3.03 24.75
N LEU A 38 -6.21 -3.64 23.79
CA LEU A 38 -4.76 -3.74 23.80
C LEU A 38 -4.20 -3.16 22.50
N ASP A 39 -3.42 -2.09 22.62
CA ASP A 39 -2.71 -1.53 21.49
C ASP A 39 -1.50 -2.38 21.17
N PHE A 40 -1.18 -2.51 19.89
CA PHE A 40 0.02 -3.20 19.44
C PHE A 40 0.75 -2.40 18.37
N SER A 41 2.06 -2.64 18.30
CA SER A 41 2.94 -2.01 17.33
C SER A 41 4.08 -2.96 17.00
N THR A 42 4.40 -3.04 15.72
CA THR A 42 5.54 -3.76 15.13
C THR A 42 6.32 -2.76 14.28
N ASP A 43 7.33 -3.19 13.53
CA ASP A 43 8.05 -2.26 12.66
C ASP A 43 7.20 -1.79 11.46
N LYS A 44 6.22 -2.61 11.04
CA LYS A 44 5.41 -2.37 9.82
C LYS A 44 3.94 -2.08 10.08
N VAL A 45 3.41 -2.60 11.17
CA VAL A 45 1.98 -2.61 11.48
C VAL A 45 1.75 -2.06 12.88
N ARG A 46 0.68 -1.30 13.07
CA ARG A 46 0.16 -0.89 14.37
C ARG A 46 -1.35 -1.04 14.42
N GLY A 47 -1.90 -0.99 15.63
CA GLY A 47 -3.34 -0.86 15.80
C GLY A 47 -3.81 -1.40 17.14
N ARG A 48 -5.02 -1.96 17.15
CA ARG A 48 -5.69 -2.39 18.38
C ARG A 48 -6.25 -3.80 18.27
N ILE A 49 -6.11 -4.53 19.36
CA ILE A 49 -6.82 -5.78 19.67
C ILE A 49 -7.96 -5.41 20.60
N VAL A 50 -9.20 -5.70 20.18
CA VAL A 50 -10.41 -5.43 20.92
C VAL A 50 -10.98 -6.74 21.44
N ARG A 51 -11.02 -6.87 22.76
CA ARG A 51 -11.77 -7.92 23.44
C ARG A 51 -13.08 -7.34 23.90
N ALA A 52 -14.16 -7.84 23.32
CA ALA A 52 -15.50 -7.49 23.71
C ALA A 52 -16.32 -8.77 23.82
N ASP A 53 -17.32 -8.75 24.70
CA ASP A 53 -18.30 -9.83 24.84
C ASP A 53 -19.55 -9.57 24.00
N SER A 54 -19.60 -8.41 23.31
CA SER A 54 -20.69 -8.00 22.44
C SER A 54 -20.17 -7.67 21.04
N PRO A 55 -21.00 -7.86 20.00
CA PRO A 55 -20.59 -7.56 18.65
C PRO A 55 -20.23 -6.07 18.47
N LEU A 56 -19.10 -5.81 17.80
CA LEU A 56 -18.62 -4.46 17.55
C LEU A 56 -19.28 -3.85 16.32
N THR A 57 -19.75 -2.60 16.44
CA THR A 57 -20.28 -1.84 15.31
C THR A 57 -19.21 -0.99 14.63
N LYS A 58 -19.54 -0.47 13.45
CA LYS A 58 -18.69 0.47 12.72
C LYS A 58 -18.37 1.72 13.54
N GLU A 59 -19.34 2.22 14.29
CA GLU A 59 -19.24 3.44 15.09
C GLU A 59 -18.27 3.28 16.26
N GLN A 60 -18.11 2.05 16.77
CA GLN A 60 -17.12 1.72 17.81
C GLN A 60 -15.72 1.52 17.21
N LEU A 61 -15.63 0.99 15.99
CA LEU A 61 -14.36 0.73 15.32
C LEU A 61 -13.74 2.00 14.70
N LEU A 62 -14.55 2.94 14.24
CA LEU A 62 -14.10 4.13 13.53
C LEU A 62 -13.19 5.04 14.38
N PRO A 63 -13.50 5.33 15.65
CA PRO A 63 -12.62 6.08 16.54
C PRO A 63 -11.26 5.39 16.72
N ILE A 64 -11.26 4.07 16.92
CA ILE A 64 -10.04 3.28 17.11
C ILE A 64 -9.09 3.44 15.93
N VAL A 65 -9.59 3.24 14.70
CA VAL A 65 -8.74 3.37 13.50
C VAL A 65 -8.29 4.80 13.26
N ARG A 66 -9.11 5.80 13.60
CA ARG A 66 -8.75 7.22 13.47
C ARG A 66 -7.60 7.59 14.40
N THR A 67 -7.71 7.31 15.70
CA THR A 67 -6.64 7.56 16.67
C THR A 67 -5.32 6.96 16.22
N HIS A 68 -5.34 5.69 15.77
CA HIS A 68 -4.11 5.06 15.28
C HIS A 68 -3.59 5.61 13.97
N THR A 69 -4.45 6.17 13.12
CA THR A 69 -4.06 6.82 11.87
C THR A 69 -3.43 8.19 12.14
N ASP A 70 -4.05 8.98 13.02
CA ASP A 70 -3.60 10.33 13.37
C ASP A 70 -2.25 10.29 14.09
N ASP A 71 -2.05 9.30 14.96
CA ASP A 71 -0.79 9.10 15.66
C ASP A 71 0.30 8.45 14.79
N ASN A 72 0.02 8.13 13.52
CA ASN A 72 0.87 7.28 12.69
C ASN A 72 1.96 8.04 11.93
N ARG A 73 2.82 8.74 12.65
CA ARG A 73 3.94 9.49 12.02
C ARG A 73 4.91 8.61 11.22
N SER A 74 4.95 7.31 11.52
CA SER A 74 5.86 6.34 10.89
C SER A 74 5.27 5.64 9.65
N GLY A 75 4.03 5.95 9.26
CA GLY A 75 3.42 5.37 8.06
C GLY A 75 3.14 3.87 8.13
N LYS A 76 3.01 3.29 9.34
CA LYS A 76 2.71 1.88 9.54
C LYS A 76 1.32 1.51 9.04
N ALA A 77 1.08 0.27 8.63
CA ALA A 77 -0.28 -0.17 8.35
C ALA A 77 -1.11 -0.18 9.64
N VAL A 78 -2.27 0.48 9.62
CA VAL A 78 -3.20 0.49 10.76
C VAL A 78 -4.20 -0.66 10.61
N MET A 79 -4.28 -1.56 11.58
CA MET A 79 -5.16 -2.73 11.55
C MET A 79 -5.93 -2.91 12.86
N VAL A 80 -7.12 -3.51 12.79
CA VAL A 80 -7.89 -3.86 13.99
C VAL A 80 -8.12 -5.36 14.04
N PHE A 81 -7.94 -5.94 15.21
CA PHE A 81 -8.26 -7.31 15.51
C PHE A 81 -9.31 -7.37 16.60
N SER A 82 -10.31 -8.23 16.48
CA SER A 82 -11.41 -8.35 17.43
C SER A 82 -11.59 -9.80 17.84
N THR A 83 -11.77 -10.09 19.14
CA THR A 83 -12.24 -11.41 19.59
C THR A 83 -13.76 -11.51 19.60
N ALA A 84 -14.47 -10.38 19.48
CA ALA A 84 -15.91 -10.33 19.26
C ALA A 84 -16.24 -10.40 17.77
N ASP A 85 -17.45 -10.86 17.49
CA ASP A 85 -18.09 -10.65 16.19
C ASP A 85 -18.14 -9.15 15.85
N VAL A 86 -18.12 -8.86 14.55
CA VAL A 86 -18.12 -7.48 14.06
C VAL A 86 -19.29 -7.30 13.10
N VAL A 87 -20.20 -6.39 13.45
CA VAL A 87 -21.39 -6.05 12.65
C VAL A 87 -21.06 -4.88 11.74
N ILE A 88 -20.32 -5.17 10.67
CA ILE A 88 -19.99 -4.18 9.62
C ILE A 88 -20.28 -4.75 8.24
N ARG A 89 -20.61 -3.89 7.27
CA ARG A 89 -20.72 -4.32 5.88
C ARG A 89 -19.32 -4.57 5.31
N ARG A 90 -19.22 -5.46 4.33
CA ARG A 90 -17.94 -5.80 3.68
C ARG A 90 -17.19 -4.59 3.09
N ARG A 91 -17.89 -3.51 2.72
CA ARG A 91 -17.34 -2.26 2.17
C ARG A 91 -17.11 -1.17 3.23
N ASP A 92 -17.46 -1.41 4.49
CA ASP A 92 -17.14 -0.48 5.56
C ASP A 92 -15.64 -0.52 5.88
N LEU A 93 -15.13 0.61 6.39
CA LEU A 93 -13.72 0.78 6.73
C LEU A 93 -12.80 0.42 5.55
N SER A 94 -13.11 0.91 4.35
CA SER A 94 -12.45 0.55 3.07
C SER A 94 -10.92 0.57 3.08
N PHE A 95 -10.32 1.37 3.95
CA PHE A 95 -8.87 1.54 4.05
C PHE A 95 -8.23 0.76 5.21
N TRP A 96 -9.01 0.36 6.21
CA TRP A 96 -8.53 -0.27 7.44
C TRP A 96 -8.95 -1.73 7.48
N PRO A 97 -8.02 -2.68 7.42
CA PRO A 97 -8.34 -4.10 7.56
C PRO A 97 -8.79 -4.41 8.99
N VAL A 98 -9.91 -5.12 9.09
CA VAL A 98 -10.47 -5.64 10.34
C VAL A 98 -10.46 -7.16 10.31
N PHE A 99 -9.93 -7.78 11.36
CA PHE A 99 -9.83 -9.22 11.50
C PHE A 99 -10.56 -9.69 12.75
N HIS A 100 -11.06 -10.91 12.70
CA HIS A 100 -11.60 -11.62 13.86
C HIS A 100 -10.59 -12.66 14.34
N ILE A 101 -10.47 -12.80 15.66
CA ILE A 101 -9.65 -13.80 16.35
C ILE A 101 -10.62 -14.78 17.03
N ALA A 102 -10.68 -16.00 16.52
CA ALA A 102 -11.48 -17.06 17.12
C ALA A 102 -10.81 -17.61 18.40
N SER A 103 -11.56 -18.36 19.20
CA SER A 103 -11.09 -18.95 20.46
C SER A 103 -9.93 -19.95 20.29
N ASP A 104 -9.83 -20.56 19.11
CA ASP A 104 -8.73 -21.43 18.70
C ASP A 104 -7.48 -20.67 18.21
N ARG A 105 -7.48 -19.33 18.34
CA ARG A 105 -6.44 -18.40 17.87
C ARG A 105 -6.38 -18.21 16.35
N THR A 106 -7.35 -18.72 15.62
CA THR A 106 -7.44 -18.52 14.16
C THR A 106 -7.82 -17.06 13.86
N VAL A 107 -7.10 -16.45 12.91
CA VAL A 107 -7.34 -15.07 12.47
C VAL A 107 -8.02 -15.06 11.10
N THR A 108 -9.23 -14.52 11.02
CA THR A 108 -10.05 -14.47 9.81
C THR A 108 -10.35 -13.03 9.36
N PRO A 109 -10.30 -12.71 8.06
CA PRO A 109 -10.62 -11.38 7.57
C PRO A 109 -12.13 -11.08 7.61
N ILE A 110 -12.52 -9.91 8.13
CA ILE A 110 -13.93 -9.49 8.21
C ILE A 110 -14.34 -8.61 7.02
N ASN A 111 -13.57 -7.58 6.70
CA ASN A 111 -13.91 -6.64 5.63
C ASN A 111 -13.10 -6.86 4.35
N LYS A 112 -13.50 -6.19 3.25
CA LYS A 112 -12.82 -6.32 1.94
C LYS A 112 -11.32 -6.04 2.04
N ARG A 113 -10.92 -5.06 2.85
CA ARG A 113 -9.51 -4.69 3.01
C ARG A 113 -8.72 -5.79 3.72
N ALA A 114 -9.27 -6.39 4.78
CA ALA A 114 -8.68 -7.53 5.45
C ALA A 114 -8.51 -8.72 4.52
N VAL A 115 -9.48 -9.00 3.64
CA VAL A 115 -9.35 -10.07 2.63
C VAL A 115 -8.18 -9.81 1.69
N VAL A 116 -7.95 -8.56 1.25
CA VAL A 116 -6.82 -8.22 0.38
C VAL A 116 -5.49 -8.44 1.11
N VAL A 117 -5.40 -8.07 2.38
CA VAL A 117 -4.21 -8.30 3.21
C VAL A 117 -4.00 -9.80 3.44
N HIS A 118 -5.07 -10.53 3.75
CA HIS A 118 -5.05 -11.95 4.05
C HIS A 118 -4.72 -12.83 2.82
N ARG A 119 -5.25 -12.50 1.64
CA ARG A 119 -5.01 -13.30 0.42
C ARG A 119 -3.59 -13.19 -0.13
N ARG A 120 -2.84 -12.17 0.27
CA ARG A 120 -1.40 -12.09 -0.07
C ARG A 120 -0.60 -13.25 0.55
N THR A 121 -1.20 -14.08 1.41
CA THR A 121 -0.47 -15.01 2.27
C THR A 121 -0.63 -16.50 1.97
N PRO A 122 -1.83 -17.13 1.99
CA PRO A 122 -1.90 -18.59 1.87
C PRO A 122 -1.77 -19.07 0.42
N GLU A 123 -2.50 -18.48 -0.52
CA GLU A 123 -2.53 -18.94 -1.92
C GLU A 123 -1.24 -18.58 -2.69
N MET A 124 -0.65 -17.41 -2.41
CA MET A 124 0.62 -17.00 -3.03
C MET A 124 1.81 -17.82 -2.52
N LEU A 125 1.85 -18.19 -1.24
CA LEU A 125 2.90 -19.08 -0.71
C LEU A 125 2.69 -20.53 -1.19
N ALA A 126 1.45 -21.01 -1.31
CA ALA A 126 1.15 -22.31 -1.91
C ALA A 126 1.52 -22.37 -3.41
N GLN A 127 1.27 -21.30 -4.16
CA GLN A 127 1.69 -21.19 -5.56
C GLN A 127 3.21 -21.10 -5.74
N ARG A 128 3.94 -20.46 -4.81
CA ARG A 128 5.42 -20.43 -4.83
C ARG A 128 6.08 -21.77 -4.53
N ARG A 129 5.41 -22.69 -3.81
CA ARG A 129 5.95 -24.02 -3.47
C ARG A 129 5.66 -25.09 -4.53
N SER A 130 4.83 -24.81 -5.52
CA SER A 130 4.67 -25.70 -6.68
C SER A 130 5.80 -25.39 -7.67
N PRO A 131 6.72 -26.32 -7.96
CA PRO A 131 7.68 -26.12 -9.03
C PRO A 131 6.90 -26.19 -10.35
N ARG A 132 6.36 -25.05 -10.80
CA ARG A 132 5.93 -24.91 -12.18
C ARG A 132 7.19 -24.82 -13.02
N LEU A 133 7.62 -26.00 -13.48
CA LEU A 133 8.39 -26.16 -14.70
C LEU A 133 7.62 -25.43 -15.81
N GLY A 134 8.16 -24.33 -16.31
CA GLY A 134 7.46 -23.53 -17.32
C GLY A 134 7.79 -22.05 -17.23
N ASP A 135 9.03 -21.75 -17.58
CA ASP A 135 9.44 -20.60 -18.37
C ASP A 135 8.33 -19.57 -18.70
N ARG A 136 8.36 -18.44 -18.00
CA ARG A 136 7.83 -17.16 -18.49
C ARG A 136 8.33 -16.01 -17.62
N THR A 137 9.35 -15.36 -18.14
CA THR A 137 9.82 -14.00 -17.90
C THR A 137 8.76 -13.10 -17.29
N GLU A 138 9.02 -12.67 -16.05
CA GLU A 138 8.19 -11.77 -15.26
C GLU A 138 7.97 -10.43 -15.98
N MET A 139 6.72 -10.14 -16.37
CA MET A 139 6.26 -8.77 -16.60
C MET A 139 6.04 -8.06 -15.26
N ASN A 140 7.12 -7.56 -14.66
CA ASN A 140 7.05 -6.52 -13.64
C ASN A 140 6.93 -5.15 -14.34
N GLY A 141 5.73 -4.79 -14.81
CA GLY A 141 5.55 -3.58 -15.65
C GLY A 141 4.22 -2.82 -15.53
N ALA A 142 3.34 -3.15 -14.58
CA ALA A 142 1.97 -2.62 -14.58
C ALA A 142 1.71 -1.40 -13.67
N GLY A 143 2.63 -1.06 -12.76
CA GLY A 143 2.47 0.06 -11.81
C GLY A 143 3.20 1.34 -12.21
N ALA A 144 4.44 1.22 -12.70
CA ALA A 144 5.27 2.35 -13.08
C ALA A 144 4.85 2.98 -14.43
N SER A 145 4.26 2.17 -15.33
CA SER A 145 3.84 2.59 -16.68
C SER A 145 2.64 3.55 -16.68
N ARG A 146 1.76 3.48 -15.68
CA ARG A 146 0.63 4.42 -15.56
C ARG A 146 1.08 5.79 -15.05
N ILE A 147 2.01 5.82 -14.09
CA ILE A 147 2.53 7.08 -13.55
C ILE A 147 3.43 7.77 -14.60
N LEU A 148 4.26 7.00 -15.32
CA LEU A 148 5.02 7.52 -16.47
C LEU A 148 4.12 8.00 -17.61
N GLY A 149 3.00 7.31 -17.89
CA GLY A 149 2.08 7.71 -18.96
C GLY A 149 1.35 9.03 -18.67
N TRP A 150 1.08 9.31 -17.40
CA TRP A 150 0.41 10.55 -16.97
C TRP A 150 1.37 11.74 -16.99
N SER A 151 2.62 11.53 -16.56
CA SER A 151 3.65 12.57 -16.68
C SER A 151 4.00 12.87 -18.14
N LEU A 152 4.07 11.86 -19.02
CA LEU A 152 4.31 12.06 -20.45
C LEU A 152 3.17 12.84 -21.12
N SER A 153 1.92 12.51 -20.79
CA SER A 153 0.74 13.19 -21.34
C SER A 153 0.65 14.65 -20.89
N ALA A 154 0.97 14.92 -19.62
CA ALA A 154 1.02 16.27 -19.08
C ALA A 154 2.12 17.10 -19.75
N LEU A 155 3.31 16.52 -19.94
CA LEU A 155 4.42 17.16 -20.64
C LEU A 155 4.05 17.49 -22.10
N LEU A 156 3.38 16.58 -22.80
CA LEU A 156 2.92 16.78 -24.17
C LEU A 156 1.88 17.92 -24.27
N GLY A 157 0.96 18.02 -23.31
CA GLY A 157 -0.02 19.11 -23.25
C GLY A 157 0.63 20.48 -23.06
N VAL A 158 1.63 20.58 -22.19
CA VAL A 158 2.40 21.82 -21.99
C VAL A 158 3.18 22.20 -23.25
N LEU A 159 3.78 21.21 -23.94
CA LEU A 159 4.49 21.44 -25.20
C LEU A 159 3.56 21.94 -26.32
N LEU A 160 2.36 21.37 -26.43
CA LEU A 160 1.36 21.83 -27.41
C LEU A 160 0.88 23.26 -27.13
N ALA A 161 0.70 23.61 -25.85
CA ALA A 161 0.32 24.97 -25.47
C ALA A 161 1.40 25.99 -25.82
N ILE A 162 2.68 25.67 -25.54
CA ILE A 162 3.81 26.53 -25.89
C ILE A 162 3.93 26.65 -27.41
N ALA A 163 3.82 25.55 -28.16
CA ALA A 163 3.86 25.56 -29.62
C ALA A 163 2.75 26.41 -30.22
N ALA A 164 1.52 26.29 -29.72
CA ALA A 164 0.38 27.10 -30.14
C ALA A 164 0.60 28.59 -29.84
N LEU A 165 1.13 28.93 -28.66
CA LEU A 165 1.46 30.31 -28.29
C LEU A 165 2.56 30.92 -29.17
N THR A 166 3.57 30.13 -29.57
CA THR A 166 4.58 30.57 -30.55
C THR A 166 4.04 30.70 -31.98
N ALA A 167 3.09 29.85 -32.38
CA ALA A 167 2.50 29.89 -33.72
C ALA A 167 1.48 31.03 -33.88
N LEU A 168 0.79 31.42 -32.80
CA LEU A 168 -0.18 32.52 -32.77
C LEU A 168 0.47 33.93 -32.75
N GLY A 169 1.79 34.01 -32.91
CA GLY A 169 2.47 35.26 -33.31
C GLY A 169 2.43 36.40 -32.30
N ALA A 170 2.04 36.15 -31.05
CA ALA A 170 2.14 37.13 -29.99
C ALA A 170 3.42 36.84 -29.21
N THR A 171 4.55 37.46 -29.59
CA THR A 171 5.51 38.07 -28.65
C THR A 171 6.86 38.49 -29.26
N SER A 172 7.42 39.55 -28.65
CA SER A 172 8.66 40.24 -29.00
C SER A 172 9.93 39.39 -28.74
N GLY A 173 11.06 39.85 -29.27
CA GLY A 173 12.31 39.09 -29.44
C GLY A 173 12.90 38.34 -28.23
N ALA A 174 12.51 38.66 -26.99
CA ALA A 174 12.92 37.93 -25.79
C ALA A 174 12.29 36.51 -25.68
N ILE A 175 11.16 36.28 -26.34
CA ILE A 175 10.47 34.97 -26.30
C ILE A 175 11.02 34.01 -27.36
N ARG A 176 11.65 34.54 -28.43
CA ARG A 176 12.38 33.70 -29.40
C ARG A 176 13.63 33.08 -28.79
N THR A 177 14.42 33.84 -28.04
CA THR A 177 15.62 33.31 -27.36
C THR A 177 15.26 32.29 -26.28
N THR A 178 14.19 32.54 -25.52
CA THR A 178 13.67 31.60 -24.52
C THR A 178 13.12 30.33 -25.19
N GLY A 179 12.40 30.45 -26.31
CA GLY A 179 11.90 29.31 -27.07
C GLY A 179 13.00 28.44 -27.68
N ILE A 180 14.08 29.04 -28.16
CA ILE A 180 15.26 28.32 -28.66
C ILE A 180 15.96 27.57 -27.51
N LEU A 181 16.14 28.20 -26.35
CA LEU A 181 16.70 27.56 -25.16
C LEU A 181 15.88 26.35 -24.71
N VAL A 182 14.55 26.47 -24.71
CA VAL A 182 13.63 25.37 -24.39
C VAL A 182 13.75 24.24 -25.42
N LEU A 183 13.84 24.56 -26.72
CA LEU A 183 14.05 23.56 -27.77
C LEU A 183 15.39 22.83 -27.61
N VAL A 184 16.46 23.53 -27.24
CA VAL A 184 17.78 22.93 -26.97
C VAL A 184 17.70 21.99 -25.77
N VAL A 185 17.08 22.41 -24.67
CA VAL A 185 16.89 21.56 -23.48
C VAL A 185 16.04 20.33 -23.80
N LEU A 186 15.00 20.49 -24.62
CA LEU A 186 14.17 19.37 -25.08
C LEU A 186 14.95 18.41 -25.99
N GLY A 187 15.80 18.92 -26.88
CA GLY A 187 16.68 18.10 -27.71
C GLY A 187 17.65 17.27 -26.87
N VAL A 188 18.26 17.88 -25.85
CA VAL A 188 19.15 17.19 -24.91
C VAL A 188 18.38 16.13 -24.11
N ALA A 189 17.18 16.44 -23.61
CA ALA A 189 16.35 15.49 -22.89
C ALA A 189 15.94 14.29 -23.76
N ALA A 190 15.56 14.52 -25.02
CA ALA A 190 15.24 13.45 -25.96
C ALA A 190 16.45 12.54 -26.24
N VAL A 191 17.64 13.12 -26.42
CA VAL A 191 18.88 12.36 -26.60
C VAL A 191 19.21 11.53 -25.35
N CYS A 192 19.05 12.08 -24.14
CA CYS A 192 19.25 11.34 -22.89
C CYS A 192 18.25 10.17 -22.74
N ILE A 193 16.98 10.36 -23.14
CA ILE A 193 15.98 9.30 -23.11
C ILE A 193 16.34 8.18 -24.10
N VAL A 194 16.75 8.53 -25.32
CA VAL A 194 17.16 7.56 -26.34
C VAL A 194 18.41 6.79 -25.88
N LEU A 195 19.39 7.47 -25.27
CA LEU A 195 20.58 6.83 -24.69
C LEU A 195 20.21 5.89 -23.53
N SER A 196 19.34 6.32 -22.62
CA SER A 196 18.86 5.45 -21.52
C SER A 196 18.11 4.23 -22.03
N ILE A 197 17.28 4.39 -23.07
CA ILE A 197 16.57 3.27 -23.70
C ILE A 197 17.57 2.34 -24.41
N ALA A 198 18.54 2.88 -25.14
CA ALA A 198 19.56 2.09 -25.82
C ALA A 198 20.46 1.32 -24.83
N GLU A 199 20.80 1.91 -23.69
CA GLU A 199 21.53 1.24 -22.60
C GLU A 199 20.68 0.13 -21.97
N HIS A 200 19.40 0.37 -21.72
CA HIS A 200 18.47 -0.62 -21.19
C HIS A 200 18.17 -1.78 -22.18
N ILE A 201 18.28 -1.53 -23.48
CA ILE A 201 18.16 -2.55 -24.55
C ILE A 201 19.51 -3.28 -24.77
N GLY A 202 20.60 -2.82 -24.15
CA GLY A 202 21.92 -3.44 -24.25
C GLY A 202 22.66 -3.13 -25.55
N LEU A 203 22.26 -2.12 -26.31
CA LEU A 203 22.87 -1.73 -27.59
C LEU A 203 24.34 -1.28 -27.45
N PHE A 204 24.75 -0.81 -26.27
CA PHE A 204 26.14 -0.44 -25.97
C PHE A 204 26.93 -1.54 -25.25
N ARG A 205 26.35 -2.73 -25.08
CA ARG A 205 27.06 -3.86 -24.46
C ARG A 205 27.87 -4.58 -25.54
N ASN A 206 28.96 -3.96 -25.98
CA ASN A 206 30.01 -4.65 -26.73
C ASN A 206 31.15 -5.04 -25.79
N LYS A 207 31.73 -6.19 -26.14
CA LYS A 207 32.89 -6.88 -25.55
C LYS A 207 34.07 -5.97 -25.23
#